data_AF-F1LG89-F1
#
_entry.id   AF-F1LG89-F1
#
_cell.length_a   1.000
_cell.length_b   1.000
_cell.length_c   1.000
_cell.angle_alpha   90.00
_cell.angle_beta   90.00
_cell.angle_gamma   90.00
#
_symmetry.space_group_name_H-M   'P 1'
#
loop_
_entity.id
_entity.type
_entity.pdbx_description
1 polymer ?
#
loop_
_entity_poly.entity_id
_entity_poly.type
_entity_poly.pdbx_seq_one_letter_code
_entity_poly.pdbx_strand_id
1 'polypeptide(L)'
;MDITGASDPYVKIEQIYQRRRVKLRKTSTKRANLNPVYHECLEFDVPLNEIDETNLLVQVMDWDRIGRDDLLGCCIIGCDSTTAEGRQQWADCFRSLSSTDQDPSRLRSVGTWHSILAEVPDEFRNIPKAKK
;
A
#
# COMPACT_ATOMS: atom_id res chain seq x y z
N MET A 1 -9.39 -7.85 17.98
CA MET A 1 -9.25 -9.29 17.66
C MET A 1 -10.53 -9.99 18.09
N ASP A 2 -11.34 -10.34 17.10
CA ASP A 2 -12.68 -10.89 17.29
C ASP A 2 -12.71 -12.18 18.13
N ILE A 3 -13.78 -12.32 18.93
CA ILE A 3 -14.05 -13.42 19.86
C ILE A 3 -14.09 -14.82 19.19
N THR A 4 -14.17 -14.88 17.86
CA THR A 4 -14.30 -16.11 17.08
C THR A 4 -12.97 -16.68 16.56
N GLY A 5 -11.85 -15.97 16.72
CA GLY A 5 -10.53 -16.43 16.24
C GLY A 5 -10.34 -16.35 14.72
N ALA A 6 -11.27 -15.71 13.99
CA ALA A 6 -11.15 -15.42 12.57
C ALA A 6 -11.28 -13.92 12.33
N SER A 7 -10.41 -13.35 11.50
CA SER A 7 -10.48 -11.95 11.07
C SER A 7 -11.31 -11.77 9.81
N ASP A 8 -11.83 -10.57 9.62
CA ASP A 8 -12.51 -10.08 8.43
C ASP A 8 -11.59 -9.12 7.64
N PRO A 9 -10.50 -9.58 7.00
CA PRO A 9 -9.48 -8.68 6.49
C PRO A 9 -9.90 -7.92 5.22
N TYR A 10 -9.48 -6.66 5.15
CA TYR A 10 -9.44 -5.85 3.94
C TYR A 10 -8.10 -5.11 3.83
N VAL A 11 -7.72 -4.72 2.62
CA VAL A 11 -6.50 -3.92 2.39
C VAL A 11 -6.89 -2.46 2.16
N LYS A 12 -6.24 -1.56 2.91
CA LYS A 12 -6.32 -0.11 2.79
C LYS A 12 -4.99 0.42 2.28
N ILE A 13 -5.00 1.10 1.14
CA ILE A 13 -3.80 1.70 0.55
C ILE A 13 -3.95 3.23 0.56
N GLU A 14 -2.98 3.90 1.18
CA GLU A 14 -2.88 5.36 1.21
C GLU A 14 -1.70 5.81 0.34
N GLN A 15 -1.98 6.64 -0.67
CA GLN A 15 -0.95 7.34 -1.43
C GLN A 15 -0.53 8.57 -0.66
N ILE A 16 0.76 8.67 -0.38
CA ILE A 16 1.40 9.73 0.38
C ILE A 16 2.41 10.40 -0.54
N TYR A 17 2.25 11.70 -0.74
CA TYR A 17 3.19 12.53 -1.50
C TYR A 17 3.61 13.70 -0.62
N GLN A 18 4.92 13.95 -0.50
CA GLN A 18 5.48 15.02 0.34
C GLN A 18 4.88 15.04 1.76
N ARG A 19 4.79 13.87 2.41
CA ARG A 19 4.19 13.69 3.75
C ARG A 19 2.75 14.19 3.87
N ARG A 20 1.99 14.15 2.78
CA ARG A 20 0.55 14.41 2.74
C ARG A 20 -0.16 13.22 2.13
N ARG A 21 -1.26 12.79 2.77
CA ARG A 21 -2.12 11.77 2.19
C ARG A 21 -2.97 12.39 1.08
N VAL A 22 -2.73 11.97 -0.16
CA VAL A 22 -3.40 12.50 -1.36
C VAL A 22 -4.57 11.64 -1.81
N LYS A 23 -4.45 10.31 -1.72
CA LYS A 23 -5.49 9.37 -2.18
C LYS A 23 -5.58 8.18 -1.24
N LEU A 24 -6.79 7.66 -1.05
CA LEU A 24 -7.05 6.44 -0.27
C LEU A 24 -7.96 5.52 -1.09
N ARG A 25 -7.59 4.24 -1.16
CA ARG A 25 -8.39 3.17 -1.78
C ARG A 25 -8.43 1.97 -0.84
N LYS A 26 -9.49 1.18 -0.93
CA LYS A 26 -9.70 -0.04 -0.14
C LYS A 26 -10.19 -1.16 -1.03
N THR A 27 -9.85 -2.40 -0.70
CA THR A 27 -10.45 -3.59 -1.30
C THR A 27 -11.80 -3.90 -0.68
N SER A 28 -12.48 -4.93 -1.20
CA SER A 28 -13.54 -5.62 -0.48
C SER A 28 -13.01 -6.29 0.81
N THR A 29 -13.88 -6.43 1.80
CA THR A 29 -13.64 -7.20 3.03
C THR A 29 -13.90 -8.68 2.78
N LYS A 30 -12.97 -9.55 3.16
CA LYS A 30 -13.16 -11.01 3.13
C LYS A 30 -13.55 -11.48 4.52
N ARG A 31 -14.69 -12.16 4.67
CA ARG A 31 -15.22 -12.56 5.99
C ARG A 31 -14.55 -13.82 6.51
N ALA A 32 -14.23 -13.85 7.82
CA ALA A 32 -13.70 -14.97 8.58
C ALA A 32 -12.59 -15.72 7.84
N ASN A 33 -11.60 -14.99 7.32
CA ASN A 33 -10.59 -15.53 6.42
C ASN A 33 -9.20 -14.99 6.75
N LEU A 34 -8.30 -15.85 7.24
CA LEU A 34 -6.91 -15.49 7.57
C LEU A 34 -5.96 -15.49 6.36
N ASN A 35 -6.40 -16.03 5.21
CA ASN A 35 -5.63 -16.11 3.97
C ASN A 35 -6.46 -15.55 2.80
N PRO A 36 -6.82 -14.25 2.85
CA PRO A 36 -7.69 -13.66 1.85
C PRO A 36 -7.03 -13.60 0.48
N VAL A 37 -7.80 -13.92 -0.57
CA VAL A 37 -7.42 -13.70 -1.96
C VAL A 37 -8.31 -12.59 -2.53
N TYR A 38 -7.70 -11.46 -2.91
CA TYR A 38 -8.44 -10.28 -3.36
C TYR A 38 -8.68 -10.27 -4.86
N HIS A 39 -7.61 -10.40 -5.67
CA HIS A 39 -7.67 -10.21 -7.13
C HIS A 39 -8.34 -8.89 -7.55
N GLU A 40 -8.13 -7.83 -6.77
CA GLU A 40 -8.68 -6.50 -7.01
C GLU A 40 -7.59 -5.55 -7.51
N CYS A 41 -7.94 -4.69 -8.47
CA CYS A 41 -7.07 -3.61 -8.94
C CYS A 41 -7.44 -2.30 -8.24
N LEU A 42 -6.44 -1.63 -7.65
CA LEU A 42 -6.61 -0.30 -7.05
C LEU A 42 -5.72 0.69 -7.79
N GLU A 43 -6.33 1.69 -8.43
CA GLU A 43 -5.64 2.62 -9.32
C GLU A 43 -5.27 3.95 -8.63
N PHE A 44 -4.01 4.34 -8.80
CA PHE A 44 -3.39 5.56 -8.28
C PHE A 44 -2.71 6.32 -9.41
N ASP A 45 -2.84 7.63 -9.38
CA ASP A 45 -2.23 8.52 -10.38
C ASP A 45 -0.93 9.06 -9.79
N VAL A 46 0.20 8.76 -10.43
CA VAL A 46 1.52 9.19 -10.00
C VAL A 46 2.22 9.87 -11.18
N PRO A 47 2.26 11.22 -11.20
CA PRO A 47 3.04 11.96 -12.20
C PRO A 47 4.52 11.55 -12.16
N LEU A 48 5.18 11.50 -13.31
CA LEU A 48 6.58 11.06 -13.40
C LEU A 48 7.53 11.87 -12.52
N ASN A 49 7.27 13.18 -12.38
CA ASN A 49 8.05 14.09 -11.54
C ASN A 49 7.75 13.96 -10.03
N GLU A 50 6.81 13.11 -9.63
CA GLU A 50 6.40 12.90 -8.23
C GLU A 50 6.79 11.51 -7.71
N ILE A 51 7.34 10.63 -8.56
CA ILE A 51 7.67 9.24 -8.22
C ILE A 51 8.58 9.15 -6.99
N ASP A 52 9.62 9.97 -6.93
CA ASP A 52 10.65 9.87 -5.88
C ASP A 52 10.14 10.28 -4.50
N GLU A 53 9.12 11.13 -4.43
CA GLU A 53 8.53 11.63 -3.18
C GLU A 53 7.17 10.97 -2.85
N THR A 54 6.74 10.02 -3.69
CA THR A 54 5.51 9.26 -3.50
C THR A 54 5.80 7.93 -2.80
N ASN A 55 4.97 7.64 -1.80
CA ASN A 55 4.98 6.38 -1.06
C ASN A 55 3.55 5.83 -0.98
N LEU A 56 3.41 4.50 -1.04
CA LEU A 56 2.17 3.79 -0.79
C LEU A 56 2.25 3.10 0.56
N LEU A 57 1.41 3.54 1.52
CA LEU A 57 1.22 2.84 2.78
C LEU A 57 0.11 1.80 2.61
N VAL A 58 0.49 0.53 2.54
CA VAL A 58 -0.40 -0.62 2.39
C VAL A 58 -0.68 -1.21 3.78
N GLN A 59 -1.94 -1.26 4.19
CA GLN A 59 -2.36 -1.73 5.51
C GLN A 59 -3.38 -2.86 5.36
N VAL A 60 -3.10 -4.00 5.98
CA VAL A 60 -4.06 -5.07 6.19
C VAL A 60 -4.82 -4.76 7.48
N MET A 61 -6.12 -4.58 7.36
CA MET A 61 -7.01 -4.18 8.45
C MET A 61 -8.01 -5.30 8.73
N ASP A 62 -8.36 -5.51 9.99
CA ASP A 62 -9.48 -6.34 10.41
C ASP A 62 -10.73 -5.46 10.47
N TRP A 63 -11.81 -5.82 9.77
CA TRP A 63 -13.06 -5.09 9.91
C TRP A 63 -13.81 -5.58 11.15
N ASP A 64 -14.12 -4.68 12.07
CA ASP A 64 -14.90 -5.04 13.26
C ASP A 64 -16.35 -4.56 13.11
N ARG A 65 -17.30 -5.42 13.49
CA ARG A 65 -18.73 -5.04 13.47
C ARG A 65 -19.04 -3.91 14.45
N ILE A 66 -18.32 -3.88 15.57
CA ILE A 66 -18.51 -2.93 16.66
C ILE A 66 -17.12 -2.41 17.05
N GLY A 67 -16.94 -1.10 17.05
CA GLY A 67 -15.68 -0.48 17.43
C GLY A 67 -14.91 0.09 16.24
N ARG A 68 -13.59 0.09 16.35
CA ARG A 68 -12.67 0.55 15.29
C ARG A 68 -11.95 -0.66 14.74
N ASP A 69 -11.82 -0.69 13.43
CA ASP A 69 -11.00 -1.67 12.70
C ASP A 69 -9.57 -1.77 13.27
N ASP A 70 -9.13 -2.99 13.55
CA ASP A 70 -7.77 -3.29 14.03
C ASP A 70 -6.75 -3.35 12.88
N LEU A 71 -5.53 -2.87 13.11
CA LEU A 71 -4.42 -3.10 12.18
C LEU A 71 -3.87 -4.52 12.37
N LEU A 72 -3.90 -5.33 11.32
CA LEU A 72 -3.25 -6.65 11.30
C LEU A 72 -1.78 -6.54 10.91
N GLY A 73 -1.45 -5.58 10.04
CA GLY A 73 -0.08 -5.21 9.71
C GLY A 73 0.00 -4.32 8.48
N CYS A 74 1.19 -3.83 8.17
CA CYS A 74 1.39 -2.93 7.03
C CYS A 74 2.74 -3.08 6.36
N CYS A 75 2.87 -2.56 5.15
CA CYS A 75 4.15 -2.31 4.50
C CYS A 75 4.11 -0.99 3.73
N ILE A 76 5.29 -0.50 3.37
CA ILE A 76 5.47 0.70 2.58
C ILE A 76 6.09 0.30 1.26
N ILE A 77 5.55 0.80 0.15
CA ILE A 77 6.12 0.67 -1.17
C ILE A 77 6.44 2.09 -1.67
N GLY A 78 7.72 2.38 -1.84
CA GLY A 78 8.20 3.74 -2.11
C GLY A 78 9.70 3.86 -1.82
N CYS A 79 10.31 4.96 -2.25
CA CYS A 79 11.73 5.23 -2.01
C CYS A 79 12.06 5.30 -0.50
N ASP A 80 11.14 5.80 0.31
CA ASP A 80 11.29 5.95 1.76
C ASP A 80 10.84 4.70 2.54
N SER A 81 10.59 3.57 1.86
CA SER A 81 10.20 2.35 2.57
C SER A 81 11.28 1.89 3.54
N THR A 82 10.88 1.48 4.74
CA THR A 82 11.79 0.94 5.76
C THR A 82 12.34 -0.44 5.36
N THR A 83 11.60 -1.21 4.55
CA THR A 83 11.98 -2.56 4.11
C THR A 83 12.67 -2.55 2.75
N ALA A 84 13.58 -3.50 2.53
CA ALA A 84 14.30 -3.60 1.25
C ALA A 84 13.35 -3.98 0.10
N GLU A 85 12.37 -4.84 0.38
CA GLU A 85 11.35 -5.30 -0.55
C GLU A 85 10.49 -4.14 -1.05
N GLY A 86 10.11 -3.22 -0.15
CA GLY A 86 9.33 -2.01 -0.47
C GLY A 86 10.06 -1.09 -1.43
N ARG A 87 11.34 -0.84 -1.18
CA ARG A 87 12.20 -0.02 -2.05
C ARG A 87 12.46 -0.71 -3.40
N GLN A 88 12.75 -2.01 -3.37
CA GLN A 88 13.08 -2.77 -4.58
C GLN A 88 11.87 -2.87 -5.52
N GLN A 89 10.67 -3.19 -5.00
CA GLN A 89 9.48 -3.23 -5.83
C GLN A 89 9.19 -1.87 -6.47
N TRP A 90 9.32 -0.77 -5.71
CA TRP A 90 9.13 0.58 -6.24
C TRP A 90 10.11 0.88 -7.39
N ALA A 91 11.40 0.60 -7.19
CA ALA A 91 12.42 0.77 -8.22
C ALA A 91 12.14 -0.09 -9.46
N ASP A 92 11.67 -1.33 -9.29
CA ASP A 92 11.35 -2.22 -10.39
C ASP A 92 10.14 -1.74 -11.20
N CYS A 93 9.12 -1.15 -10.56
CA CYS A 93 7.94 -0.58 -11.24
C CYS A 93 8.31 0.51 -12.26
N PHE A 94 9.33 1.32 -11.92
CA PHE A 94 9.74 2.46 -12.75
C PHE A 94 11.04 2.22 -13.52
N ARG A 95 11.66 1.04 -13.39
CA ARG A 95 12.93 0.70 -14.06
C ARG A 95 12.85 0.93 -15.57
N SER A 96 11.78 0.49 -16.23
CA SER A 96 11.61 0.66 -17.67
C SER A 96 11.32 2.10 -18.10
N LEU A 97 10.89 2.97 -17.19
CA LEU A 97 10.70 4.40 -17.48
C LEU A 97 12.01 5.19 -17.47
N SER A 98 13.07 4.62 -16.87
CA SER A 98 14.40 5.22 -16.81
C SER A 98 15.25 4.94 -18.07
N SER A 99 14.86 3.95 -18.88
CA SER A 99 15.51 3.66 -20.15
C SER A 99 14.96 4.56 -21.26
N THR A 100 15.85 5.13 -22.08
CA THR A 100 15.55 6.04 -23.19
C THR A 100 14.56 5.50 -24.23
N ASP A 101 14.29 4.19 -24.23
CA ASP A 101 13.20 3.56 -24.98
C ASP A 101 11.88 3.70 -24.21
N GLN A 102 11.16 4.79 -24.50
CA GLN A 102 9.80 5.02 -24.04
C GLN A 102 8.80 4.13 -24.80
N ASP A 103 8.93 2.80 -24.72
CA ASP A 103 7.90 1.87 -25.18
C ASP A 103 6.99 1.48 -24.01
N PRO A 104 5.77 2.06 -23.90
CA PRO A 104 4.84 1.79 -22.80
C PRO A 104 4.36 0.34 -22.80
N SER A 105 4.48 -0.39 -23.91
CA SER A 105 4.10 -1.81 -24.00
C SER A 105 5.05 -2.72 -23.20
N ARG A 106 6.20 -2.20 -22.76
CA ARG A 106 7.17 -2.94 -21.94
C ARG A 106 6.96 -2.74 -20.44
N LEU A 107 5.98 -1.95 -20.01
CA LEU A 107 5.62 -1.86 -18.59
C LEU A 107 5.16 -3.23 -18.11
N ARG A 108 5.98 -3.86 -17.26
CA ARG A 108 5.69 -5.18 -16.68
C ARG A 108 5.11 -4.98 -15.30
N SER A 109 4.09 -5.77 -14.97
CA SER A 109 3.64 -5.89 -13.60
C SER A 109 4.76 -6.48 -12.74
N VAL A 110 5.02 -5.83 -11.61
CA VAL A 110 5.99 -6.32 -10.61
C VAL A 110 5.20 -6.97 -9.47
N GLY A 111 5.42 -8.27 -9.28
CA GLY A 111 4.86 -9.03 -8.17
C GLY A 111 5.93 -9.30 -7.12
N THR A 112 5.67 -8.94 -5.87
CA THR A 112 6.61 -9.13 -4.75
C THR A 112 5.84 -9.41 -3.47
N TRP A 113 6.28 -10.40 -2.69
CA TRP A 113 5.76 -10.63 -1.35
C TRP A 113 6.42 -9.67 -0.36
N HIS A 114 5.63 -9.16 0.60
CA HIS A 114 6.12 -8.29 1.67
C HIS A 114 5.89 -8.93 3.01
N SER A 115 6.91 -8.89 3.87
CA SER A 115 6.71 -9.09 5.30
C SER A 115 5.97 -7.88 5.86
N ILE A 116 4.86 -8.11 6.56
CA ILE A 116 4.09 -7.03 7.19
C ILE A 116 4.73 -6.62 8.52
N LEU A 117 4.86 -5.32 8.72
CA LEU A 117 5.20 -4.72 10.00
C LEU A 117 3.97 -4.75 10.90
N ALA A 118 4.17 -5.03 12.19
CA ALA A 118 3.08 -5.04 13.17
C ALA A 118 2.47 -3.65 13.40
N GLU A 119 3.26 -2.59 13.19
CA GLU A 119 2.84 -1.20 13.35
C GLU A 119 3.24 -0.35 12.16
N VAL A 120 2.45 0.70 11.92
CA VAL A 120 2.82 1.77 10.96
C VAL A 120 4.06 2.50 11.49
N PRO A 121 5.16 2.59 10.72
CA PRO A 121 6.34 3.36 11.09
C PRO A 121 6.01 4.82 11.40
N ASP A 122 6.76 5.42 12.32
CA ASP A 122 6.47 6.76 12.85
C ASP A 122 6.40 7.83 11.76
N GLU A 123 7.27 7.74 10.75
CA GLU A 123 7.31 8.68 9.62
C GLU A 123 6.07 8.63 8.72
N PHE A 124 5.28 7.55 8.78
CA PHE A 124 4.02 7.36 8.05
C PHE A 124 2.79 7.42 8.96
N ARG A 125 3.00 7.67 10.26
CA ARG A 125 1.92 7.77 11.25
C ARG A 125 1.34 9.18 11.26
N ASN A 126 0.03 9.28 11.48
CA ASN A 126 -0.69 10.56 11.62
C ASN A 126 -0.50 11.54 10.43
N ILE A 127 -0.28 11.02 9.23
CA ILE A 127 -0.05 11.83 8.03
C ILE A 127 -1.30 12.66 7.71
N PRO A 128 -1.18 14.00 7.65
CA PRO A 128 -2.32 14.86 7.40
C PRO A 128 -2.81 14.70 5.96
N LYS A 129 -4.12 14.88 5.76
CA LYS A 129 -4.70 14.92 4.41
C LYS A 129 -4.15 16.14 3.64
N ALA A 130 -3.93 15.98 2.34
CA ALA A 130 -3.67 17.09 1.44
C ALA A 130 -4.86 18.07 1.47
N LYS A 131 -4.58 19.37 1.40
CA LYS A 131 -5.62 20.38 1.22
C LYS A 131 -6.10 20.29 -0.24
N LYS A 132 -7.42 20.43 -0.45
CA LYS A 132 -8.00 20.54 -1.79
C LYS A 132 -7.54 21.83 -2.46
#